data_AF-A0A926ES72-F1
#
_entry.id   AF-A0A926ES72-F1
#
_cell.length_a   1.000
_cell.length_b   1.000
_cell.length_c   1.000
_cell.angle_alpha   90.00
_cell.angle_beta   90.00
_cell.angle_gamma   90.00
#
_symmetry.space_group_name_H-M   'P 1'
#
loop_
_entity.id
_entity.type
_entity.pdbx_description
1 polymer ?
#
loop_
_entity_poly.entity_id
_entity_poly.type
_entity_poly.pdbx_seq_one_letter_code
_entity_poly.pdbx_strand_id
1 'polypeptide(L)'
;MKRILVLIITLSIGIFTVGCSSKLSVESLDIPIKDNMELKETYNKKIEKTKMEISTYEIKNENLDTFLEGYEKDLEKDGWTTRTNMKPNGIVSEKDDNSVTFIVYEDSEKLLLDIIPTPKADT
;
A
#
# COMPACT_ATOMS: atom_id res chain seq x y z
N MET A 1 -53.35 13.14 35.99
CA MET A 1 -53.29 11.74 35.50
C MET A 1 -53.60 11.80 34.01
N LYS A 2 -52.78 11.44 33.02
CA LYS A 2 -51.58 10.60 32.87
C LYS A 2 -50.75 11.33 31.77
N ARG A 3 -49.57 11.89 32.05
CA ARG A 3 -48.26 11.24 31.85
C ARG A 3 -48.29 10.12 30.79
N ILE A 4 -47.39 10.22 29.83
CA ILE A 4 -46.96 9.13 28.90
C ILE A 4 -47.78 9.04 27.61
N LEU A 5 -47.44 9.92 26.67
CA LEU A 5 -47.54 9.66 25.23
C LEU A 5 -46.20 10.13 24.66
N VAL A 6 -45.13 9.40 24.99
CA VAL A 6 -44.57 8.34 24.14
C VAL A 6 -44.10 8.95 22.83
N LEU A 7 -42.79 9.24 22.81
CA LEU A 7 -41.89 8.89 21.73
C LEU A 7 -42.35 9.28 20.32
N ILE A 8 -42.26 10.57 19.98
CA ILE A 8 -42.14 10.98 18.59
C ILE A 8 -40.88 11.84 18.45
N ILE A 9 -39.77 11.12 18.24
CA ILE A 9 -38.91 11.31 17.06
C ILE A 9 -38.48 12.77 16.86
N THR A 10 -37.61 13.23 17.74
CA THR A 10 -36.50 14.12 17.35
C THR A 10 -35.21 13.57 17.96
N LEU A 11 -34.99 12.27 17.72
CA LEU A 11 -33.64 11.73 17.69
C LEU A 11 -33.00 12.36 16.46
N SER A 12 -32.49 13.58 16.63
CA SER A 12 -31.54 14.22 15.74
C SER A 12 -30.29 13.36 15.79
N ILE A 13 -30.33 12.22 15.10
CA ILE A 13 -29.18 11.40 14.79
C ILE A 13 -28.30 12.34 13.99
N GLY A 14 -27.36 12.97 14.68
CA GLY A 14 -26.19 13.54 14.07
C GLY A 14 -25.48 12.38 13.41
N ILE A 15 -25.80 12.13 12.14
CA ILE A 15 -24.99 11.28 11.29
C ILE A 15 -23.72 12.09 11.07
N PHE A 16 -22.79 12.01 12.02
CA PHE A 16 -21.40 12.26 11.75
C PHE A 16 -20.98 11.17 10.78
N THR A 17 -21.20 11.42 9.48
CA THR A 17 -20.38 10.80 8.45
C THR A 17 -18.97 11.36 8.66
N VAL A 18 -18.25 10.82 9.64
CA VAL A 18 -16.79 10.84 9.62
C VAL A 18 -16.46 10.11 8.32
N GLY A 19 -16.21 10.91 7.28
CA GLY A 19 -15.65 10.41 6.03
C GLY A 19 -14.31 9.81 6.41
N CYS A 20 -14.33 8.50 6.63
CA CYS A 20 -13.14 7.73 6.97
C CYS A 20 -12.22 7.85 5.76
N SER A 21 -11.22 8.73 5.89
CA SER A 21 -10.21 8.88 4.85
C SER A 21 -9.34 7.65 4.97
N SER A 22 -9.45 6.71 4.03
CA SER A 22 -8.64 5.50 4.03
C SER A 22 -7.16 5.89 3.90
N LYS A 23 -6.36 5.55 4.92
CA LYS A 23 -4.90 5.61 4.86
C LYS A 23 -4.42 4.23 4.41
N LEU A 24 -3.65 4.18 3.33
CA LEU A 24 -2.99 2.96 2.87
C LEU A 24 -1.49 3.11 3.14
N SER A 25 -0.94 2.28 4.02
CA SER A 25 0.49 2.31 4.40
C SER A 25 1.22 1.03 4.01
N VAL A 26 2.51 1.14 3.71
CA VAL A 26 3.35 -0.04 3.43
C VAL A 26 3.45 -0.95 4.65
N GLU A 27 3.58 -0.36 5.85
CA GLU A 27 3.64 -1.09 7.11
C GLU A 27 2.39 -1.97 7.35
N SER A 28 1.21 -1.51 6.94
CA SER A 28 -0.05 -2.25 7.11
C SER A 28 -0.27 -3.36 6.09
N LEU A 29 0.60 -3.49 5.09
CA LEU A 29 0.43 -4.44 3.98
C LEU A 29 1.24 -5.72 4.17
N ASP A 30 2.03 -5.86 5.25
CA ASP A 30 2.88 -7.03 5.50
C ASP A 30 3.70 -7.43 4.26
N ILE A 31 4.32 -6.44 3.63
CA ILE A 31 5.21 -6.64 2.48
C ILE A 31 6.52 -7.26 2.97
N PRO A 32 7.03 -8.35 2.35
CA PRO A 32 8.31 -8.93 2.75
C PRO A 32 9.44 -7.92 2.59
N ILE A 33 10.07 -7.54 3.70
CA ILE A 33 11.29 -6.71 3.71
C ILE A 33 12.47 -7.64 4.05
N LYS A 34 13.44 -7.72 3.13
CA LYS A 34 14.64 -8.56 3.28
C LYS A 34 15.70 -7.85 4.13
N ASP A 35 16.60 -8.61 4.75
CA ASP A 35 17.71 -8.07 5.57
C ASP A 35 18.64 -7.10 4.82
N ASN A 36 18.72 -7.22 3.48
CA ASN A 36 19.52 -6.34 2.65
C ASN A 36 18.77 -5.09 2.15
N MET A 37 17.54 -4.86 2.62
CA MET A 37 16.74 -3.68 2.31
C MET A 37 16.77 -2.69 3.47
N GLU A 38 17.26 -1.48 3.21
CA GLU A 38 17.33 -0.40 4.20
C GLU A 38 16.36 0.72 3.82
N LEU A 39 15.38 1.01 4.69
CA LEU A 39 14.45 2.11 4.48
C LEU A 39 15.21 3.44 4.44
N LYS A 40 15.06 4.20 3.33
CA LYS A 40 15.68 5.52 3.17
C LYS A 40 14.71 6.64 3.42
N GLU A 41 13.52 6.52 2.83
CA GLU A 41 12.51 7.53 2.97
C GLU A 41 11.11 6.95 2.96
N THR A 42 10.19 7.70 3.55
CA THR A 42 8.77 7.44 3.48
C THR A 42 8.06 8.77 3.33
N TYR A 43 7.25 8.90 2.29
CA TYR A 43 6.49 10.10 2.03
C TYR A 43 5.04 9.77 1.71
N ASN A 44 4.15 10.73 1.97
CA ASN A 44 2.73 10.55 1.77
C ASN A 44 2.30 11.26 0.50
N LYS A 45 1.60 10.54 -0.37
CA LYS A 45 0.94 11.07 -1.56
C LYS A 45 -0.56 10.98 -1.40
N LYS A 46 -1.27 12.09 -1.65
CA LYS A 46 -2.73 12.09 -1.68
C LYS A 46 -3.18 11.94 -3.13
N ILE A 47 -3.95 10.88 -3.40
CA ILE A 47 -4.65 10.70 -4.68
C ILE A 47 -6.14 10.69 -4.35
N GLU A 48 -6.86 11.65 -4.93
CA GLU A 48 -8.28 11.88 -4.64
C GLU A 48 -8.59 11.98 -3.14
N LYS A 49 -9.30 11.00 -2.59
CA LYS A 49 -9.68 10.89 -1.16
C LYS A 49 -8.76 9.98 -0.36
N THR A 50 -7.82 9.31 -1.01
CA THR A 50 -6.94 8.31 -0.38
C THR A 50 -5.56 8.91 -0.12
N LYS A 51 -5.06 8.73 1.10
CA LYS A 51 -3.68 9.06 1.47
C LYS A 51 -2.87 7.78 1.42
N MET A 52 -1.89 7.74 0.53
CA MET A 52 -0.99 6.61 0.31
C MET A 52 0.38 6.95 0.86
N GLU A 53 0.98 6.02 1.57
CA GLU A 53 2.36 6.11 2.03
C GLU A 53 3.23 5.32 1.06
N ILE A 54 4.23 5.98 0.50
CA ILE A 54 5.22 5.37 -0.39
C ILE A 54 6.51 5.26 0.39
N SER A 55 7.15 4.10 0.33
CA SER A 55 8.41 3.83 1.00
C SER A 55 9.48 3.46 -0.02
N THR A 56 10.65 4.07 0.11
CA THR A 56 11.81 3.79 -0.73
C THR A 56 12.88 3.08 0.09
N TYR A 57 13.35 1.95 -0.42
CA TYR A 57 14.37 1.12 0.19
C TYR A 57 15.63 1.11 -0.67
N GLU A 58 16.80 1.22 -0.05
CA GLU A 58 18.06 0.89 -0.69
C GLU A 58 18.31 -0.61 -0.57
N ILE A 59 18.64 -1.26 -1.67
CA ILE A 59 18.92 -2.68 -1.74
C ILE A 59 20.43 -2.88 -1.85
N LYS A 60 21.01 -3.59 -0.88
CA LYS A 60 22.45 -3.87 -0.83
C LYS A 60 22.79 -5.19 -1.50
N ASN A 61 23.93 -5.20 -2.20
CA ASN A 61 24.54 -6.41 -2.79
C ASN A 61 23.64 -7.16 -3.78
N GLU A 62 22.79 -6.45 -4.51
CA GLU A 62 21.92 -6.99 -5.56
C GLU A 62 22.14 -6.19 -6.85
N ASN A 63 21.62 -6.70 -7.96
CA ASN A 63 21.64 -5.99 -9.24
C ASN A 63 20.21 -5.77 -9.76
N LEU A 64 20.03 -4.75 -10.59
CA LEU A 64 18.74 -4.39 -11.17
C LEU A 64 18.11 -5.55 -11.96
N ASP A 65 18.91 -6.24 -12.78
CA ASP A 65 18.42 -7.23 -13.75
C ASP A 65 17.78 -8.46 -13.09
N THR A 66 18.22 -8.85 -11.90
CA THR A 66 17.82 -10.09 -11.24
C THR A 66 17.04 -9.89 -9.94
N PHE A 67 17.11 -8.70 -9.32
CA PHE A 67 16.52 -8.46 -8.01
C PHE A 67 15.02 -8.80 -7.98
N LEU A 68 14.24 -8.32 -8.95
CA LEU A 68 12.80 -8.55 -8.98
C LEU A 68 12.42 -10.02 -9.23
N GLU A 69 13.27 -10.82 -9.88
CA GLU A 69 13.01 -12.25 -10.02
C GLU A 69 13.10 -13.01 -8.70
N GLY A 70 14.03 -12.61 -7.84
CA GLY A 70 14.14 -13.14 -6.48
C GLY A 70 13.02 -12.63 -5.59
N TYR A 71 12.79 -11.32 -5.63
CA TYR A 71 11.80 -10.65 -4.78
C TYR A 71 10.36 -11.08 -5.09
N GLU A 72 10.02 -11.32 -6.36
CA GLU A 72 8.72 -11.87 -6.76
C GLU A 72 8.44 -13.23 -6.11
N LYS A 73 9.44 -14.11 -6.01
CA LYS A 73 9.28 -15.41 -5.34
C LYS A 73 9.03 -15.27 -3.84
N ASP A 74 9.61 -14.26 -3.21
CA ASP A 74 9.37 -13.99 -1.79
C ASP A 74 7.97 -13.42 -1.57
N LEU A 75 7.52 -12.53 -2.46
CA LEU A 75 6.13 -12.06 -2.51
C LEU A 75 5.14 -13.22 -2.68
N GLU A 76 5.41 -14.15 -3.60
CA GLU A 76 4.57 -15.33 -3.84
C GLU A 76 4.46 -16.25 -2.61
N LYS A 77 5.56 -16.45 -1.88
CA LYS A 77 5.55 -17.23 -0.61
C LYS A 77 4.65 -16.59 0.45
N ASP A 78 4.56 -15.26 0.45
CA ASP A 78 3.73 -14.49 1.37
C ASP A 78 2.29 -14.27 0.86
N GLY A 79 1.92 -14.96 -0.24
CA GLY A 79 0.56 -14.97 -0.78
C GLY A 79 0.23 -13.82 -1.73
N TRP A 80 1.24 -13.05 -2.17
CA TRP A 80 1.06 -12.06 -3.22
C TRP A 80 1.08 -12.71 -4.60
N THR A 81 0.34 -12.16 -5.55
CA THR A 81 0.32 -12.63 -6.95
C THR A 81 0.67 -11.48 -7.88
N THR A 82 1.68 -11.66 -8.73
CA THR A 82 2.03 -10.66 -9.75
C THR A 82 0.99 -10.63 -10.87
N ARG A 83 0.43 -9.44 -11.12
CA ARG A 83 -0.54 -9.17 -12.18
C ARG A 83 0.09 -8.56 -13.42
N THR A 84 1.04 -7.66 -13.20
CA THR A 84 1.74 -6.96 -14.28
C THR A 84 3.23 -7.15 -14.09
N ASN A 85 3.90 -7.65 -15.11
CA ASN A 85 5.34 -7.85 -15.12
C ASN A 85 5.99 -6.82 -16.06
N MET A 86 6.81 -5.94 -15.49
CA MET A 86 7.55 -4.89 -16.18
C MET A 86 9.05 -4.98 -15.85
N LYS A 87 9.53 -6.19 -15.56
CA LYS A 87 10.93 -6.44 -15.20
C LYS A 87 11.87 -5.97 -16.32
N PRO A 88 13.08 -5.47 -15.96
CA PRO A 88 13.67 -5.51 -14.63
C PRO A 88 13.23 -4.38 -13.69
N ASN A 89 12.49 -3.38 -14.19
CA ASN A 89 12.23 -2.15 -13.45
C ASN A 89 10.93 -2.15 -12.64
N GLY A 90 10.02 -3.10 -12.83
CA GLY A 90 8.88 -3.15 -11.95
C GLY A 90 7.99 -4.37 -12.07
N ILE A 91 7.17 -4.54 -11.05
CA ILE A 91 6.07 -5.50 -10.99
C ILE A 91 4.88 -4.86 -10.28
N VAL A 92 3.68 -5.30 -10.60
CA VAL A 92 2.47 -5.00 -9.82
C VAL A 92 1.98 -6.32 -9.23
N SER A 93 1.89 -6.37 -7.90
CA SER A 93 1.40 -7.55 -7.19
C SER A 93 0.17 -7.24 -6.35
N GLU A 94 -0.70 -8.23 -6.21
CA GLU A 94 -1.95 -8.14 -5.48
C GLU A 94 -2.03 -9.18 -4.37
N LYS A 95 -2.66 -8.80 -3.26
CA LYS A 95 -3.02 -9.69 -2.15
C LYS A 95 -4.27 -9.13 -1.49
N ASP A 96 -5.28 -9.98 -1.30
CA ASP A 96 -6.60 -9.59 -0.81
C ASP A 96 -7.20 -8.41 -1.63
N ASP A 97 -7.47 -7.30 -0.97
CA ASP A 97 -7.98 -6.07 -1.58
C ASP A 97 -6.92 -5.02 -1.91
N ASN A 98 -5.64 -5.39 -1.79
CA ASN A 98 -4.53 -4.48 -1.99
C ASN A 98 -3.79 -4.77 -3.30
N SER A 99 -3.37 -3.70 -3.97
CA SER A 99 -2.45 -3.73 -5.10
C SER A 99 -1.23 -2.90 -4.75
N VAL A 100 -0.03 -3.37 -5.10
CA VAL A 100 1.23 -2.69 -4.83
C VAL A 100 2.08 -2.70 -6.08
N THR A 101 2.55 -1.53 -6.47
CA THR A 101 3.54 -1.37 -7.53
C THR A 101 4.92 -1.31 -6.90
N PHE A 102 5.81 -2.15 -7.36
CA PHE A 102 7.23 -2.20 -6.99
C PHE A 102 8.04 -1.66 -8.16
N ILE A 103 8.80 -0.59 -7.96
CA ILE A 103 9.65 0.01 -9.00
C ILE A 103 11.09 -0.02 -8.54
N VAL A 104 11.95 -0.64 -9.35
CA VAL A 104 13.38 -0.78 -9.07
C VAL A 104 14.18 0.02 -10.09
N TYR A 105 15.13 0.80 -9.58
CA TYR A 105 15.96 1.69 -10.39
C TYR A 105 17.32 1.92 -9.72
N GLU A 106 18.29 2.34 -10.52
CA GLU A 106 19.60 2.76 -10.02
C GLU A 106 19.65 4.28 -9.89
N ASP A 107 20.07 4.78 -8.74
CA ASP A 107 20.39 6.19 -8.51
C ASP A 107 21.74 6.28 -7.81
N SER A 108 22.68 7.04 -8.39
CA SER A 108 23.98 7.32 -7.76
C SER A 108 24.71 6.06 -7.26
N GLU A 109 24.77 5.02 -8.10
CA GLU A 109 25.36 3.69 -7.82
C GLU A 109 24.62 2.85 -6.76
N LYS A 110 23.41 3.27 -6.36
CA LYS A 110 22.57 2.54 -5.41
C LYS A 110 21.37 1.93 -6.13
N LEU A 111 21.06 0.69 -5.80
CA LEU A 111 19.82 0.06 -6.23
C LEU A 111 18.71 0.47 -5.26
N LEU A 112 17.66 1.10 -5.76
CA LEU A 112 16.53 1.56 -4.99
C LEU A 112 15.26 0.80 -5.40
N LEU A 113 14.37 0.57 -4.44
CA LEU A 113 13.02 0.04 -4.63
C LEU A 113 12.00 1.00 -4.02
N ASP A 114 11.12 1.53 -4.86
CA ASP A 114 9.91 2.20 -4.40
C ASP A 114 8.78 1.17 -4.27
N ILE A 115 8.14 1.17 -3.10
CA ILE A 115 6.95 0.38 -2.81
C ILE A 115 5.76 1.34 -2.77
N ILE A 116 4.87 1.20 -3.74
CA ILE A 116 3.76 2.13 -3.98
C ILE A 116 2.44 1.37 -3.84
N PRO A 117 1.78 1.47 -2.67
CA PRO A 117 0.43 0.99 -2.50
C PRO A 117 -0.52 1.72 -3.46
N THR A 118 -1.29 0.96 -4.21
CA THR A 118 -2.26 1.47 -5.16
C THR A 118 -3.66 1.09 -4.64
N PRO A 119 -4.52 2.06 -4.30
CA PRO A 119 -5.92 1.78 -4.01
C PRO A 119 -6.57 1.16 -5.24
N LYS A 120 -7.36 0.09 -5.06
CA LYS A 120 -8.20 -0.42 -6.14
C LYS A 120 -9.07 0.75 -6.65
N ALA A 121 -9.14 0.91 -7.96
CA ALA A 121 -10.12 1.80 -8.56
C ALA A 121 -11.51 1.25 -8.23
N ASP A 122 -12.35 2.05 -7.55
CA ASP A 122 -13.77 1.75 -7.42
C ASP A 122 -14.33 1.65 -8.86
N THR A 123 -14.65 0.43 -9.30
CA THR A 123 -15.28 0.15 -10.60
C THR A 123 -16.76 -0.13 -10.41
#